data_AF-A0A8J3QKQ8-F1
#
_entry.id   AF-A0A8J3QKQ8-F1
#
_cell.length_a   1.000
_cell.length_b   1.000
_cell.length_c   1.000
_cell.angle_alpha   90.00
_cell.angle_beta   90.00
_cell.angle_gamma   90.00
#
_symmetry.space_group_name_H-M   'P 1'
#
loop_
_entity.id
_entity.type
_entity.pdbx_description
1 polymer ?
#
loop_
_entity_poly.entity_id
_entity_poly.type
_entity_poly.pdbx_seq_one_letter_code
_entity_poly.pdbx_strand_id
1 'polypeptide(L)'
;MAPDLTTWAQVDPARYPFDPADITAVVRAVAPAPESAGESQTLAWVDAVSLALAQRYGPWAYHWYWTPGEHERWGWIGERIPVPAEAPAFVAESLQAWRRFLESLAEQFNRFLRSLPLKLDELLPAWEAAIAQVMTTVIAHIVDADSWQGWCRRALRWLLTAAGVPAEHAQALVDVALGKRFDHWVPVTATIIGEVAERLARDLLDPTGIMLVARIDNWPDTWPQRWPSWRATNTGWVSG
;
A
#
# COMPACT_ATOMS: atom_id res chain seq x y z
N MET A 1 -7.03 -8.79 -17.77
CA MET A 1 -6.86 -7.36 -17.45
C MET A 1 -6.30 -7.27 -16.04
N ALA A 2 -5.27 -6.46 -15.81
CA ALA A 2 -4.70 -6.24 -14.47
C ALA A 2 -5.73 -5.54 -13.56
N PRO A 3 -5.74 -5.83 -12.26
CA PRO A 3 -6.63 -5.15 -11.32
C PRO A 3 -6.26 -3.67 -11.18
N ASP A 4 -7.26 -2.84 -10.90
CA ASP A 4 -7.03 -1.46 -10.50
C ASP A 4 -6.59 -1.42 -9.03
N LEU A 5 -5.43 -0.77 -8.79
CA LEU A 5 -4.76 -0.66 -7.49
C LEU A 5 -4.58 0.83 -7.09
N THR A 6 -5.44 1.69 -7.64
CA THR A 6 -5.39 3.14 -7.42
C THR A 6 -5.81 3.54 -6.01
N THR A 7 -6.78 2.84 -5.43
CA THR A 7 -7.37 3.18 -4.13
C THR A 7 -6.98 2.19 -3.04
N TRP A 8 -6.93 2.68 -1.79
CA TRP A 8 -6.72 1.80 -0.63
C TRP A 8 -7.77 0.70 -0.53
N ALA A 9 -9.03 1.01 -0.83
CA ALA A 9 -10.12 0.06 -0.80
C ALA A 9 -9.87 -1.17 -1.72
N GLN A 10 -9.16 -1.01 -2.83
CA GLN A 10 -8.82 -2.12 -3.72
C GLN A 10 -7.71 -3.00 -3.15
N VAL A 11 -6.74 -2.41 -2.46
CA VAL A 11 -5.51 -3.09 -2.02
C VAL A 11 -5.50 -3.50 -0.55
N ASP A 12 -6.49 -3.09 0.25
CA ASP A 12 -6.60 -3.45 1.66
C ASP A 12 -6.75 -4.99 1.82
N PRO A 13 -5.74 -5.70 2.34
CA PRO A 13 -5.75 -7.15 2.42
C PRO A 13 -6.78 -7.67 3.44
N ALA A 14 -7.24 -6.85 4.38
CA ALA A 14 -8.24 -7.24 5.37
C ALA A 14 -9.61 -7.49 4.74
N ARG A 15 -9.85 -7.00 3.51
CA ARG A 15 -11.10 -7.20 2.77
C ARG A 15 -11.18 -8.57 2.09
N TYR A 16 -10.11 -9.35 2.10
CA TYR A 16 -10.02 -10.59 1.34
C TYR A 16 -9.56 -11.76 2.22
N PRO A 17 -10.27 -12.91 2.19
CA PRO A 17 -9.82 -14.14 2.83
C PRO A 17 -8.44 -14.56 2.33
N PHE A 18 -7.63 -15.14 3.20
CA PHE A 18 -6.30 -15.58 2.85
C PHE A 18 -5.92 -16.83 3.64
N ASP A 19 -5.52 -17.85 2.88
CA ASP A 19 -4.93 -19.07 3.38
C ASP A 19 -3.56 -19.24 2.72
N PRO A 20 -2.45 -19.12 3.46
CA PRO A 20 -1.12 -19.25 2.89
C PRO A 20 -0.81 -20.68 2.40
N ALA A 21 -1.53 -21.71 2.86
CA ALA A 21 -1.26 -23.10 2.49
C ALA A 21 -1.47 -23.35 0.98
N ASP A 22 -2.41 -22.62 0.36
CA ASP A 22 -2.80 -22.80 -1.04
C ASP A 22 -1.87 -22.08 -2.02
N ILE A 23 -0.98 -21.18 -1.58
CA ILE A 23 -0.20 -20.32 -2.49
C ILE A 23 0.66 -21.14 -3.44
N THR A 24 1.38 -22.14 -2.92
CA THR A 24 2.25 -22.99 -3.75
C THR A 24 1.48 -23.79 -4.78
N ALA A 25 0.25 -24.21 -4.46
CA ALA A 25 -0.62 -24.92 -5.40
C ALA A 25 -1.09 -23.99 -6.52
N VAL A 26 -1.46 -22.74 -6.21
CA VAL A 26 -1.83 -21.73 -7.20
C VAL A 26 -0.67 -21.45 -8.16
N VAL A 27 0.55 -21.29 -7.64
CA VAL A 27 1.73 -21.01 -8.48
C VAL A 27 2.09 -22.20 -9.36
N ARG A 28 2.00 -23.43 -8.85
CA ARG A 28 2.25 -24.65 -9.66
C ARG A 28 1.21 -24.87 -10.75
N ALA A 29 0.00 -24.33 -10.61
CA ALA A 29 -1.04 -24.38 -11.64
C ALA A 29 -0.79 -23.38 -12.78
N VAL A 30 0.07 -22.38 -12.57
CA VAL A 30 0.60 -21.53 -13.64
C VAL A 30 1.68 -22.30 -14.39
N ALA A 31 1.97 -21.91 -15.64
CA ALA A 31 3.09 -22.47 -16.39
C ALA A 31 4.39 -22.42 -15.53
N PRO A 32 5.30 -23.40 -15.69
CA PRO A 32 6.56 -23.40 -14.95
C PRO A 32 7.30 -22.07 -15.12
N ALA A 33 8.04 -21.64 -14.09
CA ALA A 33 8.94 -20.51 -14.26
C ALA A 33 9.90 -20.82 -15.42
N PRO A 34 10.26 -19.83 -16.24
CA PRO A 34 11.02 -20.11 -17.44
C PRO A 34 12.50 -20.35 -17.09
N GLU A 35 13.08 -21.46 -17.54
CA GLU A 35 14.50 -21.77 -17.33
C GLU A 35 15.37 -20.92 -18.26
N SER A 36 16.29 -20.13 -17.71
CA SER A 36 17.27 -19.33 -18.47
C SER A 36 16.63 -18.46 -19.57
N ALA A 37 15.49 -17.85 -19.28
CA ALA A 37 14.77 -17.06 -20.25
C ALA A 37 15.11 -15.57 -20.21
N GLY A 38 14.94 -14.92 -21.36
CA GLY A 38 15.08 -13.47 -21.46
C GLY A 38 14.01 -12.73 -20.65
N GLU A 39 14.29 -11.47 -20.33
CA GLU A 39 13.47 -10.58 -19.49
C GLU A 39 11.96 -10.62 -19.83
N SER A 40 11.59 -10.63 -21.12
CA SER A 40 10.19 -10.64 -21.55
C SER A 40 9.43 -11.90 -21.11
N GLN A 41 10.07 -13.07 -21.10
CA GLN A 41 9.42 -14.33 -20.70
C GLN A 41 9.28 -14.38 -19.18
N THR A 42 10.29 -13.90 -18.46
CA THR A 42 10.25 -13.71 -17.01
C THR A 42 9.10 -12.78 -16.60
N LEU A 43 8.96 -11.63 -17.25
CA LEU A 43 7.86 -10.69 -16.99
C LEU A 43 6.49 -11.32 -17.29
N ALA A 44 6.36 -12.05 -18.40
CA ALA A 44 5.12 -12.74 -18.74
C ALA A 44 4.71 -13.79 -17.70
N TRP A 45 5.69 -14.53 -17.15
CA TRP A 45 5.43 -15.48 -16.07
C TRP A 45 5.00 -14.76 -14.78
N VAL A 46 5.68 -13.67 -14.40
CA VAL A 46 5.30 -12.87 -13.22
C VAL A 46 3.91 -12.30 -13.36
N ASP A 47 3.53 -11.78 -14.52
CA ASP A 47 2.18 -11.28 -14.78
C ASP A 47 1.15 -12.41 -14.67
N ALA A 48 1.45 -13.60 -15.21
CA ALA A 48 0.57 -14.76 -15.11
C ALA A 48 0.35 -15.21 -13.64
N VAL A 49 1.43 -15.27 -12.86
CA VAL A 49 1.36 -15.56 -11.41
C VAL A 49 0.58 -14.47 -10.68
N SER A 50 0.84 -13.20 -10.98
CA SER A 50 0.17 -12.05 -10.38
C SER A 50 -1.34 -12.08 -10.63
N LEU A 51 -1.76 -12.44 -11.84
CA LEU A 51 -3.17 -12.62 -12.18
C LEU A 51 -3.79 -13.80 -11.44
N ALA A 52 -3.12 -14.95 -11.38
CA ALA A 52 -3.62 -16.13 -10.67
C ALA A 52 -3.79 -15.86 -9.17
N LEU A 53 -2.82 -15.18 -8.55
CA LEU A 53 -2.90 -14.77 -7.14
C LEU A 53 -3.99 -13.72 -6.92
N ALA A 54 -4.11 -12.73 -7.80
CA ALA A 54 -5.16 -11.72 -7.69
C ALA A 54 -6.57 -12.30 -7.85
N GLN A 55 -6.74 -13.33 -8.69
CA GLN A 55 -8.00 -14.07 -8.82
C GLN A 55 -8.34 -14.87 -7.56
N ARG A 56 -7.33 -15.49 -6.93
CA ARG A 56 -7.55 -16.32 -5.74
C ARG A 56 -7.75 -15.51 -4.46
N TYR A 57 -6.90 -14.50 -4.25
CA TYR A 57 -6.79 -13.77 -2.98
C TYR A 57 -7.26 -12.33 -3.07
N GLY A 58 -7.60 -11.83 -4.25
CA GLY A 58 -8.05 -10.46 -4.49
C GLY A 58 -6.96 -9.54 -5.02
N PRO A 59 -7.34 -8.33 -5.50
CA PRO A 59 -6.46 -7.35 -6.15
C PRO A 59 -5.15 -7.05 -5.43
N TRP A 60 -5.14 -7.04 -4.09
CA TRP A 60 -3.95 -6.76 -3.29
C TRP A 60 -2.78 -7.70 -3.64
N ALA A 61 -3.04 -8.94 -4.05
CA ALA A 61 -2.01 -9.94 -4.33
C ALA A 61 -1.25 -9.73 -5.65
N TYR A 62 -1.68 -8.80 -6.51
CA TYR A 62 -1.10 -8.60 -7.84
C TYR A 62 0.36 -8.12 -7.83
N HIS A 63 0.79 -7.36 -6.82
CA HIS A 63 2.16 -6.83 -6.73
C HIS A 63 3.05 -7.60 -5.75
N TRP A 64 2.82 -8.91 -5.58
CA TRP A 64 3.60 -9.77 -4.67
C TRP A 64 5.12 -9.71 -4.90
N TYR A 65 5.58 -9.48 -6.13
CA TYR A 65 7.00 -9.41 -6.49
C TYR A 65 7.67 -8.07 -6.13
N TRP A 66 6.90 -7.12 -5.59
CA TRP A 66 7.39 -5.85 -5.04
C TRP A 66 7.61 -5.94 -3.53
N THR A 67 7.92 -7.10 -2.97
CA THR A 67 8.07 -7.26 -1.53
C THR A 67 9.08 -6.34 -0.87
N PRO A 68 8.73 -5.79 0.30
CA PRO A 68 9.69 -5.23 1.22
C PRO A 68 10.64 -6.24 1.86
N GLY A 69 11.88 -5.81 2.10
CA GLY A 69 12.77 -6.46 3.06
C GLY A 69 13.64 -7.62 2.54
N GLU A 70 13.90 -7.73 1.22
CA GLU A 70 14.94 -8.64 0.71
C GLU A 70 16.29 -7.90 0.58
N HIS A 71 16.86 -7.53 1.73
CA HIS A 71 18.10 -6.77 1.88
C HIS A 71 19.37 -7.46 1.32
N GLU A 72 19.23 -8.61 0.66
CA GLU A 72 20.33 -9.48 0.24
C GLU A 72 20.29 -9.90 -1.24
N ARG A 73 19.27 -9.50 -2.02
CA ARG A 73 19.10 -9.96 -3.41
C ARG A 73 18.97 -8.78 -4.38
N TRP A 74 20.11 -8.40 -4.96
CA TRP A 74 20.21 -7.39 -6.03
C TRP A 74 19.51 -7.89 -7.31
N GLY A 75 18.81 -6.99 -8.03
CA GLY A 75 18.41 -7.21 -9.42
C GLY A 75 16.93 -6.97 -9.78
N TRP A 76 16.69 -6.70 -11.08
CA TRP A 76 15.35 -6.70 -11.70
C TRP A 76 14.67 -8.07 -11.56
N ILE A 77 13.36 -8.15 -11.84
CA ILE A 77 12.55 -9.38 -11.75
C ILE A 77 13.26 -10.62 -12.35
N GLY A 78 14.02 -10.46 -13.44
CA GLY A 78 14.79 -11.54 -14.09
C GLY A 78 15.89 -12.17 -13.23
N GLU A 79 16.55 -11.40 -12.37
CA GLU A 79 17.59 -11.87 -11.46
C GLU A 79 17.01 -12.38 -10.13
N ARG A 80 15.72 -12.10 -9.87
CA ARG A 80 15.03 -12.44 -8.62
C ARG A 80 14.25 -13.76 -8.66
N ILE A 81 13.86 -14.24 -9.85
CA ILE A 81 13.08 -15.48 -9.95
C ILE A 81 14.04 -16.68 -9.81
N PRO A 82 13.84 -17.54 -8.80
CA PRO A 82 14.69 -18.70 -8.63
C PRO A 82 14.40 -19.76 -9.71
N VAL A 83 15.17 -20.84 -9.71
CA VAL A 83 14.91 -21.98 -10.61
C VAL A 83 13.46 -22.48 -10.45
N PRO A 84 12.85 -23.10 -11.49
CA PRO A 84 11.42 -23.37 -11.49
C PRO A 84 10.92 -24.24 -10.34
N ALA A 85 11.78 -25.12 -9.80
CA ALA A 85 11.47 -25.93 -8.63
C ALA A 85 11.27 -25.12 -7.34
N GLU A 86 11.97 -23.98 -7.21
CA GLU A 86 11.95 -23.11 -6.03
C GLU A 86 10.93 -21.97 -6.16
N ALA A 87 10.50 -21.65 -7.38
CA ALA A 87 9.59 -20.55 -7.67
C ALA A 87 8.29 -20.55 -6.84
N PRO A 88 7.59 -21.68 -6.59
CA PRO A 88 6.40 -21.69 -5.75
C PRO A 88 6.65 -21.26 -4.30
N ALA A 89 7.78 -21.67 -3.71
CA ALA A 89 8.13 -21.31 -2.34
C ALA A 89 8.50 -19.83 -2.26
N PHE A 90 9.31 -19.34 -3.20
CA PHE A 90 9.67 -17.93 -3.32
C PHE A 90 8.43 -17.04 -3.44
N VAL A 91 7.51 -17.33 -4.36
CA VAL A 91 6.27 -16.55 -4.52
C VAL A 91 5.44 -16.56 -3.23
N ALA A 92 5.39 -17.69 -2.51
CA ALA A 92 4.64 -17.79 -1.27
C ALA A 92 5.24 -16.92 -0.16
N GLU A 93 6.56 -16.91 -0.01
CA GLU A 93 7.27 -16.04 0.93
C GLU A 93 7.08 -14.57 0.56
N SER A 94 7.24 -14.25 -0.73
CA SER A 94 7.06 -12.90 -1.24
C SER A 94 5.63 -12.39 -1.01
N LEU A 95 4.60 -13.16 -1.40
CA LEU A 95 3.21 -12.75 -1.18
C LEU A 95 2.89 -12.51 0.31
N GLN A 96 3.44 -13.31 1.21
CA GLN A 96 3.26 -13.13 2.66
C GLN A 96 3.97 -11.88 3.19
N ALA A 97 5.20 -11.60 2.74
CA ALA A 97 5.89 -10.37 3.09
C ALA A 97 5.15 -9.13 2.54
N TRP A 98 4.64 -9.22 1.32
CA TRP A 98 3.81 -8.18 0.72
C TRP A 98 2.53 -7.93 1.54
N ARG A 99 1.84 -9.00 1.96
CA ARG A 99 0.66 -8.90 2.82
C ARG A 99 0.98 -8.21 4.15
N ARG A 100 2.05 -8.63 4.83
CA ARG A 100 2.47 -8.04 6.12
C ARG A 100 2.76 -6.55 6.01
N PHE A 101 3.36 -6.12 4.90
CA PHE A 101 3.58 -4.71 4.64
C PHE A 101 2.27 -3.93 4.47
N LEU A 102 1.33 -4.46 3.69
CA LEU A 102 0.01 -3.84 3.53
C LEU A 102 -0.74 -3.79 4.87
N GLU A 103 -0.68 -4.84 5.69
CA GLU A 103 -1.28 -4.87 7.03
C GLU A 103 -0.63 -3.82 7.96
N SER A 104 0.68 -3.59 7.86
CA SER A 104 1.38 -2.51 8.59
C SER A 104 0.88 -1.12 8.17
N LEU A 105 0.67 -0.89 6.87
CA LEU A 105 0.05 0.36 6.40
C LEU A 105 -1.39 0.49 6.88
N ALA A 106 -2.16 -0.59 6.84
CA ALA A 106 -3.55 -0.62 7.30
C ALA A 106 -3.66 -0.17 8.77
N GLU A 107 -2.81 -0.72 9.63
CA GLU A 107 -2.76 -0.37 11.05
C GLU A 107 -2.40 1.10 11.26
N GLN A 108 -1.40 1.62 10.53
CA GLN A 108 -1.03 3.03 10.60
C GLN A 108 -2.15 3.95 10.15
N PHE A 109 -2.80 3.65 9.02
CA PHE A 109 -3.91 4.43 8.50
C PHE A 109 -5.08 4.41 9.47
N ASN A 110 -5.45 3.24 9.99
CA ASN A 110 -6.53 3.10 10.96
C ASN A 110 -6.27 3.88 12.25
N ARG A 111 -5.05 3.81 12.78
CA ARG A 111 -4.65 4.54 13.97
C ARG A 111 -4.78 6.04 13.75
N PHE A 112 -4.20 6.55 12.66
CA PHE A 112 -4.24 7.96 12.32
C PHE A 112 -5.66 8.47 12.10
N LEU A 113 -6.45 7.79 11.27
CA LEU A 113 -7.81 8.23 10.93
C LEU A 113 -8.75 8.22 12.15
N ARG A 114 -8.51 7.34 13.13
CA ARG A 114 -9.24 7.32 14.41
C ARG A 114 -8.81 8.43 15.37
N SER A 115 -7.59 8.93 15.23
CA SER A 115 -7.02 9.97 16.09
C SER A 115 -7.03 11.36 15.46
N LEU A 116 -7.74 11.55 14.34
CA LEU A 116 -7.82 12.85 13.69
C LEU A 116 -8.47 13.87 14.64
N PRO A 117 -7.80 15.01 14.89
CA PRO A 117 -8.37 16.07 15.71
C PRO A 117 -9.55 16.75 15.00
N LEU A 118 -10.47 17.31 15.78
CA LEU A 118 -11.64 18.01 15.25
C LEU A 118 -11.35 19.47 14.89
N LYS A 119 -10.26 20.05 15.44
CA LYS A 119 -9.91 21.44 15.22
C LYS A 119 -8.94 21.60 14.05
N LEU A 120 -9.16 22.64 13.25
CA LEU A 120 -8.39 22.90 12.03
C LEU A 120 -6.92 23.23 12.29
N ASP A 121 -6.62 23.89 13.41
CA ASP A 121 -5.24 24.23 13.83
C ASP A 121 -4.42 23.00 14.24
N GLU A 122 -5.08 21.96 14.75
CA GLU A 122 -4.46 20.67 15.11
C GLU A 122 -4.40 19.69 13.93
N LEU A 123 -5.23 19.90 12.89
CA LEU A 123 -5.34 19.01 11.73
C LEU A 123 -4.10 19.02 10.84
N LEU A 124 -3.53 20.20 10.56
CA LEU A 124 -2.32 20.33 9.75
C LEU A 124 -1.14 19.54 10.32
N PRO A 125 -0.69 19.76 11.58
CA PRO A 125 0.43 19.01 12.14
C PRO A 125 0.14 17.51 12.29
N ALA A 126 -1.13 17.11 12.47
CA ALA A 126 -1.51 15.70 12.50
C ALA A 126 -1.31 15.03 11.13
N TRP A 127 -1.72 15.69 10.04
CA TRP A 127 -1.50 15.22 8.68
C TRP A 127 -0.03 15.16 8.31
N GLU A 128 0.74 16.19 8.65
CA GLU A 128 2.19 16.22 8.44
C GLU A 128 2.87 15.01 9.11
N ALA A 129 2.57 14.77 10.39
CA ALA A 129 3.13 13.64 11.14
C ALA A 129 2.76 12.29 10.50
N ALA A 130 1.51 12.11 10.08
CA ALA A 130 1.05 10.88 9.45
C ALA A 130 1.72 10.63 8.09
N ILE A 131 1.84 11.65 7.25
CA ILE A 131 2.50 11.56 5.95
C ILE A 131 3.98 11.21 6.14
N ALA A 132 4.68 11.89 7.06
CA ALA A 132 6.07 11.60 7.38
C ALA A 132 6.26 10.17 7.90
N GLN A 133 5.36 9.69 8.76
CA GLN A 133 5.41 8.34 9.31
C GLN A 133 5.18 7.27 8.23
N VAL A 134 4.22 7.49 7.32
CA VAL A 134 3.97 6.59 6.18
C VAL A 134 5.18 6.55 5.25
N MET A 135 5.76 7.70 4.90
CA MET A 135 6.98 7.75 4.09
C MET A 135 8.13 7.01 4.77
N THR A 136 8.36 7.26 6.06
CA THR A 136 9.43 6.61 6.84
C THR A 136 9.25 5.10 6.85
N THR A 137 8.03 4.61 7.09
CA THR A 137 7.70 3.19 7.00
C THR A 137 8.07 2.67 5.62
N VAL A 138 7.57 3.29 4.57
CA VAL A 138 7.79 2.84 3.19
C VAL A 138 9.29 2.82 2.84
N ILE A 139 10.04 3.85 3.19
CA ILE A 139 11.47 3.96 2.89
C ILE A 139 12.29 2.88 3.61
N ALA A 140 11.98 2.59 4.88
CA ALA A 140 12.67 1.55 5.65
C ALA A 140 12.55 0.15 5.02
N HIS A 141 11.60 -0.03 4.10
CA HIS A 141 11.30 -1.28 3.42
C HIS A 141 11.95 -1.40 2.03
N ILE A 142 12.58 -0.33 1.53
CA ILE A 142 13.19 -0.26 0.21
C ILE A 142 14.67 -0.57 0.31
N VAL A 143 15.12 -1.53 -0.49
CA VAL A 143 16.52 -2.01 -0.52
C VAL A 143 17.41 -1.08 -1.35
N ASP A 144 16.85 -0.48 -2.40
CA ASP A 144 17.55 0.43 -3.29
C ASP A 144 16.88 1.81 -3.28
N ALA A 145 17.65 2.82 -2.86
CA ALA A 145 17.20 4.21 -2.80
C ALA A 145 16.71 4.74 -4.18
N ASP A 146 16.92 3.99 -5.25
CA ASP A 146 16.54 4.37 -6.61
C ASP A 146 15.02 4.32 -6.91
N SER A 147 14.20 3.80 -5.99
CA SER A 147 12.75 3.62 -6.23
C SER A 147 11.81 4.27 -5.20
N TRP A 148 12.34 5.04 -4.24
CA TRP A 148 11.55 5.53 -3.10
C TRP A 148 10.38 6.44 -3.51
N GLN A 149 10.50 7.20 -4.59
CA GLN A 149 9.46 8.12 -5.06
C GLN A 149 8.20 7.37 -5.49
N GLY A 150 8.35 6.28 -6.25
CA GLY A 150 7.21 5.48 -6.73
C GLY A 150 6.48 4.79 -5.59
N TRP A 151 7.26 4.29 -4.62
CA TRP A 151 6.76 3.67 -3.41
C TRP A 151 6.01 4.65 -2.50
N CYS A 152 6.60 5.80 -2.20
CA CYS A 152 5.95 6.85 -1.42
C CYS A 152 4.70 7.37 -2.14
N ARG A 153 4.76 7.60 -3.46
CA ARG A 153 3.61 8.06 -4.25
C ARG A 153 2.41 7.12 -4.09
N ARG A 154 2.66 5.82 -4.19
CA ARG A 154 1.64 4.78 -4.03
C ARG A 154 1.05 4.77 -2.63
N ALA A 155 1.89 4.72 -1.59
CA ALA A 155 1.43 4.65 -0.21
C ALA A 155 0.69 5.93 0.24
N LEU A 156 1.14 7.11 -0.18
CA LEU A 156 0.47 8.37 0.13
C LEU A 156 -0.87 8.50 -0.57
N ARG A 157 -0.97 8.08 -1.84
CA ARG A 157 -2.27 7.99 -2.53
C ARG A 157 -3.24 7.06 -1.80
N TRP A 158 -2.74 5.93 -1.30
CA TRP A 158 -3.55 5.02 -0.49
C TRP A 158 -3.99 5.65 0.83
N LEU A 159 -3.12 6.35 1.56
CA LEU A 159 -3.51 7.09 2.77
C LEU A 159 -4.65 8.08 2.47
N LEU A 160 -4.52 8.89 1.42
CA LEU A 160 -5.52 9.89 1.06
C LEU A 160 -6.85 9.25 0.63
N THR A 161 -6.81 8.17 -0.14
CA THR A 161 -8.04 7.44 -0.54
C THR A 161 -8.67 6.66 0.62
N ALA A 162 -7.87 6.17 1.59
CA ALA A 162 -8.39 5.64 2.86
C ALA A 162 -9.08 6.74 3.68
N ALA A 163 -8.56 7.96 3.60
CA ALA A 163 -9.20 9.16 4.13
C ALA A 163 -10.35 9.68 3.25
N GLY A 164 -10.79 8.98 2.21
CA GLY A 164 -11.94 9.38 1.40
C GLY A 164 -11.67 10.50 0.38
N VAL A 165 -10.42 10.89 0.16
CA VAL A 165 -10.06 11.77 -0.97
C VAL A 165 -10.24 10.99 -2.28
N PRO A 166 -10.92 11.54 -3.30
CA PRO A 166 -11.06 10.89 -4.60
C PRO A 166 -9.70 10.54 -5.22
N ALA A 167 -9.61 9.39 -5.90
CA ALA A 167 -8.34 8.84 -6.40
C ALA A 167 -7.57 9.82 -7.32
N GLU A 168 -8.28 10.51 -8.20
CA GLU A 168 -7.69 11.50 -9.13
C GLU A 168 -7.11 12.71 -8.38
N HIS A 169 -7.80 13.17 -7.33
CA HIS A 169 -7.35 14.29 -6.50
C HIS A 169 -6.18 13.87 -5.62
N ALA A 170 -6.24 12.69 -5.02
CA ALA A 170 -5.15 12.10 -4.26
C ALA A 170 -3.88 11.96 -5.11
N GLN A 171 -4.02 11.49 -6.37
CA GLN A 171 -2.91 11.40 -7.31
C GLN A 171 -2.31 12.78 -7.61
N ALA A 172 -3.14 13.78 -7.93
CA ALA A 172 -2.68 15.13 -8.24
C ALA A 172 -1.93 15.78 -7.07
N LEU A 173 -2.48 15.68 -5.85
CA LEU A 173 -1.86 16.22 -4.63
C LEU A 173 -0.48 15.59 -4.38
N VAL A 174 -0.38 14.28 -4.49
CA VAL A 174 0.88 13.55 -4.27
C VAL A 174 1.90 13.85 -5.37
N ASP A 175 1.47 13.94 -6.64
CA ASP A 175 2.35 14.30 -7.75
C ASP A 175 2.90 15.71 -7.63
N VAL A 176 2.11 16.66 -7.11
CA VAL A 176 2.56 18.02 -6.81
C VAL A 176 3.54 18.04 -5.64
N ALA A 177 3.27 17.29 -4.57
CA ALA A 177 4.10 17.27 -3.37
C ALA A 177 5.47 16.63 -3.62
N LEU A 178 5.49 15.50 -4.34
CA LEU A 178 6.74 14.86 -4.76
C LEU A 178 7.38 15.68 -5.89
N GLY A 179 6.61 16.20 -6.85
CA GLY A 179 7.10 17.12 -7.87
C GLY A 179 8.17 16.53 -8.80
N LYS A 180 8.45 17.25 -9.90
CA LYS A 180 9.45 16.83 -10.90
C LYS A 180 10.90 16.90 -10.41
N ARG A 181 11.14 17.60 -9.28
CA ARG A 181 12.49 17.74 -8.71
C ARG A 181 13.07 16.42 -8.22
N PHE A 182 12.22 15.42 -7.97
CA PHE A 182 12.64 14.06 -7.63
C PHE A 182 12.53 13.09 -8.81
N ASP A 183 12.30 13.58 -10.04
CA ASP A 183 12.35 12.75 -11.26
C ASP A 183 13.79 12.29 -11.57
N HIS A 184 14.79 12.92 -10.95
CA HIS A 184 16.17 12.47 -10.93
C HIS A 184 16.52 11.93 -9.55
N TRP A 185 17.47 11.01 -9.49
CA TRP A 185 17.89 10.38 -8.25
C TRP A 185 18.33 11.42 -7.19
N VAL A 186 17.74 11.33 -6.01
CA VAL A 186 18.11 12.11 -4.84
C VAL A 186 18.06 11.19 -3.62
N PRO A 187 19.11 11.15 -2.77
CA PRO A 187 19.07 10.43 -1.51
C PRO A 187 17.90 10.93 -0.66
N VAL A 188 17.06 10.03 -0.16
CA VAL A 188 15.99 10.43 0.74
C VAL A 188 16.55 10.79 2.11
N THR A 189 16.19 11.98 2.60
CA THR A 189 16.64 12.49 3.90
C THR A 189 15.43 12.87 4.76
N ALA A 190 15.64 13.00 6.07
CA ALA A 190 14.59 13.49 6.98
C ALA A 190 14.03 14.86 6.54
N THR A 191 14.87 15.72 5.97
CA THR A 191 14.46 17.02 5.41
C THR A 191 13.49 16.84 4.24
N ILE A 192 13.78 15.94 3.30
CA ILE A 192 12.88 15.66 2.16
C ILE A 192 11.54 15.11 2.66
N ILE A 193 11.55 14.20 3.63
CA ILE A 193 10.33 13.65 4.22
C ILE A 193 9.49 14.77 4.84
N GLY A 194 10.13 15.66 5.62
CA GLY A 194 9.48 16.82 6.23
C GLY A 194 8.87 17.77 5.19
N GLU A 195 9.64 18.15 4.16
CA GLU A 195 9.15 19.04 3.09
C GLU A 195 7.95 18.47 2.33
N VAL A 196 7.99 17.18 2.00
CA VAL A 196 6.88 16.50 1.30
C VAL A 196 5.66 16.42 2.22
N ALA A 197 5.86 16.11 3.50
CA ALA A 197 4.79 16.04 4.48
C ALA A 197 4.09 17.38 4.70
N GLU A 198 4.87 18.44 4.96
CA GLU A 198 4.40 19.81 5.12
C GLU A 198 3.61 20.28 3.90
N ARG A 199 4.18 20.09 2.71
CA ARG A 199 3.55 20.51 1.46
C ARG A 199 2.24 19.75 1.20
N LEU A 200 2.26 18.42 1.32
CA LEU A 200 1.08 17.61 1.04
C LEU A 200 -0.04 17.89 2.04
N ALA A 201 0.29 18.05 3.33
CA ALA A 201 -0.71 18.38 4.36
C ALA A 201 -1.32 19.77 4.12
N ARG A 202 -0.51 20.76 3.74
CA ARG A 202 -0.98 22.09 3.38
C ARG A 202 -1.91 22.06 2.17
N ASP A 203 -1.49 21.42 1.08
CA ASP A 203 -2.26 21.36 -0.17
C ASP A 203 -3.57 20.57 0.02
N LEU A 204 -3.58 19.58 0.92
CA LEU A 204 -4.78 18.82 1.30
C LEU A 204 -5.79 19.65 2.11
N LEU A 205 -5.32 20.58 2.93
CA LEU A 205 -6.15 21.38 3.84
C LEU A 205 -6.44 22.79 3.33
N ASP A 206 -5.82 23.20 2.22
CA ASP A 206 -6.08 24.49 1.59
C ASP A 206 -7.57 24.60 1.21
N PRO A 207 -8.29 25.66 1.59
CA PRO A 207 -9.72 25.83 1.28
C PRO A 207 -10.07 25.83 -0.22
N THR A 208 -9.10 26.04 -1.12
CA THR A 208 -9.24 25.86 -2.57
C THR A 208 -9.06 24.40 -3.03
N GLY A 209 -8.43 23.57 -2.19
CA GLY A 209 -8.31 22.12 -2.28
C GLY A 209 -9.48 21.42 -1.59
N ILE A 210 -10.52 21.18 -2.38
CA ILE A 210 -11.68 20.29 -2.16
C ILE A 210 -11.57 19.34 -0.92
N MET A 211 -12.54 19.46 0.01
CA MET A 211 -13.15 18.38 0.83
C MET A 211 -12.84 18.16 2.34
N LEU A 212 -12.25 19.07 3.13
CA LEU A 212 -12.36 18.90 4.62
C LEU A 212 -13.61 19.56 5.21
N VAL A 213 -14.00 20.74 4.72
CA VAL A 213 -15.16 21.50 5.24
C VAL A 213 -16.48 20.74 5.05
N ALA A 214 -16.67 20.10 3.89
CA ALA A 214 -17.86 19.30 3.60
C ALA A 214 -17.94 17.97 4.37
N ARG A 215 -16.84 17.53 5.02
CA ARG A 215 -16.80 16.27 5.79
C ARG A 215 -16.95 16.49 7.30
N ILE A 216 -16.51 17.65 7.81
CA ILE A 216 -16.70 18.02 9.22
C ILE A 216 -18.19 18.31 9.49
N ASP A 217 -18.89 18.97 8.57
CA ASP A 217 -20.32 19.32 8.74
C ASP A 217 -21.29 18.15 8.48
N ASN A 218 -20.81 17.03 7.94
CA ASN A 218 -21.65 15.92 7.46
C ASN A 218 -21.33 14.58 8.14
N TRP A 219 -20.65 14.63 9.29
CA TRP A 219 -20.37 13.47 10.11
C TRP A 219 -21.64 13.07 10.87
N PRO A 220 -22.21 11.88 10.65
CA PRO A 220 -23.42 11.50 11.36
C PRO A 220 -23.08 11.18 12.82
N ASP A 221 -23.87 11.70 13.77
CA ASP A 221 -23.79 11.35 15.21
C ASP A 221 -23.97 9.84 15.45
N THR A 222 -24.50 9.11 14.47
CA THR A 222 -24.65 7.65 14.49
C THR A 222 -24.27 7.05 13.15
N TRP A 223 -23.29 6.15 13.18
CA TRP A 223 -22.78 5.49 11.98
C TRP A 223 -23.67 4.32 11.53
N PRO A 224 -23.87 4.12 10.20
CA PRO A 224 -24.63 2.98 9.68
C PRO A 224 -23.93 1.64 9.99
N GLN A 225 -24.72 0.65 10.41
CA GLN A 225 -24.27 -0.67 10.86
C GLN A 225 -23.63 -1.59 9.78
N ARG A 226 -23.17 -1.07 8.64
CA ARG A 226 -22.68 -1.86 7.49
C ARG A 226 -21.26 -1.52 7.02
N TRP A 227 -20.52 -0.75 7.81
CA TRP A 227 -19.06 -0.59 7.68
C TRP A 227 -18.35 -1.90 8.10
N PRO A 228 -17.17 -2.27 7.55
CA PRO A 228 -16.56 -3.58 7.78
C PRO A 228 -16.48 -3.97 9.26
N SER A 229 -17.09 -5.12 9.56
CA SER A 229 -17.45 -5.60 10.89
C SER A 229 -16.24 -6.12 11.67
N TRP A 230 -15.80 -5.39 12.69
CA TRP A 230 -14.78 -5.86 13.65
C TRP A 230 -15.34 -6.21 15.03
N ARG A 231 -16.65 -6.51 15.14
CA ARG A 231 -17.27 -7.05 16.36
C ARG A 231 -17.83 -8.47 16.18
N ALA A 232 -16.99 -9.38 15.72
CA ALA A 232 -17.25 -10.81 15.84
C ALA A 232 -16.14 -11.49 16.65
N THR A 233 -15.83 -10.97 17.85
CA THR A 233 -15.16 -11.66 18.97
C THR A 233 -15.03 -10.69 20.16
N ASN A 234 -16.10 -10.56 20.95
CA ASN A 234 -16.04 -10.31 22.40
C ASN A 234 -17.47 -10.20 22.96
N THR A 235 -18.17 -11.33 22.96
CA THR A 235 -19.27 -11.59 23.90
C THR A 235 -19.11 -13.00 24.41
N GLY A 236 -18.85 -13.11 25.70
CA GLY A 236 -18.41 -14.30 26.42
C GLY A 236 -17.19 -13.86 27.22
N TRP A 237 -17.28 -13.46 28.48
CA TRP A 237 -18.06 -14.05 29.56
C TRP A 237 -18.27 -13.04 30.69
N VAL A 238 -19.51 -12.81 31.09
CA VAL A 238 -19.86 -12.58 32.50
C VAL A 238 -21.24 -13.21 32.73
N SER A 239 -21.29 -14.25 33.55
CA SER A 239 -22.53 -14.79 34.13
C SER A 239 -22.17 -15.42 35.47
N GLY A 240 -22.90 -15.02 36.52
CA GLY A 240 -22.82 -15.59 37.87
C GLY A 240 -22.32 -14.59 38.89
#